data_AF-A0A661WZQ8-F1
#
_entry.id   AF-A0A661WZQ8-F1
#
_cell.length_a   1.000
_cell.length_b   1.000
_cell.length_c   1.000
_cell.angle_alpha   90.00
_cell.angle_beta   90.00
_cell.angle_gamma   90.00
#
_symmetry.space_group_name_H-M   'P 1'
#
loop_
_entity.id
_entity.type
_entity.pdbx_description
1 polymer ?
#
loop_
_entity_poly.entity_id
_entity_poly.type
_entity_poly.pdbx_seq_one_letter_code
_entity_poly.pdbx_strand_id
1 'polypeptide(L)' 'IEAQTFGRERRRITASFGVSSYPEDGVYKDDLIKKADDALYHSKSAGKNRVTPA' A
#
# COMPACT_ATOMS: atom_id res chain seq x y z
N ILE A 1 -33.24 20.16 5.36
CA ILE A 1 -32.25 19.09 5.08
C ILE A 1 -31.12 19.76 4.32
N GLU A 2 -30.02 20.10 5.00
CA GLU A 2 -28.88 20.77 4.38
C GLU A 2 -27.96 19.72 3.76
N ALA A 3 -27.81 19.79 2.43
CA ALA A 3 -26.88 18.93 1.70
C ALA A 3 -25.44 19.38 2.00
N GLN A 4 -24.70 18.58 2.77
CA GLN A 4 -23.27 18.78 2.93
C GLN A 4 -22.56 18.54 1.60
N THR A 5 -22.04 19.61 1.01
CA THR A 5 -21.24 19.52 -0.22
C THR A 5 -19.81 19.16 0.18
N PHE A 6 -19.43 17.88 0.08
CA PHE A 6 -18.04 17.47 0.29
C PHE A 6 -17.19 17.76 -0.96
N GLY A 7 -16.24 18.69 -0.84
CA GLY A 7 -15.06 18.79 -1.70
C GLY A 7 -15.25 19.42 -3.09
N ARG A 8 -15.16 20.76 -3.18
CA ARG A 8 -15.03 21.50 -4.46
C ARG A 8 -13.60 21.53 -5.03
N GLU A 9 -12.62 20.87 -4.40
CA GLU A 9 -11.20 20.92 -4.81
C GLU A 9 -10.68 19.58 -5.33
N ARG A 10 -9.98 19.62 -6.47
CA ARG A 10 -9.34 18.47 -7.09
C ARG A 10 -8.05 18.12 -6.34
N ARG A 11 -8.11 17.12 -5.45
CA ARG A 11 -6.94 16.60 -4.71
C ARG A 11 -6.26 15.50 -5.51
N ARG A 12 -4.92 15.53 -5.59
CA ARG A 12 -4.12 14.43 -6.14
C ARG A 12 -3.89 13.39 -5.04
N ILE A 13 -4.52 12.23 -5.18
CA ILE A 13 -4.37 11.09 -4.27
C ILE A 13 -3.42 10.08 -4.91
N THR A 14 -2.52 9.51 -4.10
CA THR A 14 -1.58 8.47 -4.52
C THR A 14 -1.59 7.32 -3.51
N ALA A 15 -1.26 6.11 -3.96
CA ALA A 15 -1.13 4.94 -3.10
C ALA A 15 0.29 4.38 -3.12
N SER A 16 0.61 3.45 -2.23
CA SER A 16 1.89 2.73 -2.25
C SER A 16 1.60 1.29 -1.85
N PHE A 17 2.38 0.36 -2.38
CA PHE A 17 2.07 -1.07 -2.29
C PHE A 17 3.34 -1.85 -1.99
N GLY A 18 3.22 -2.89 -1.17
CA GLY A 18 4.20 -3.95 -1.05
C GLY A 18 3.67 -5.22 -1.68
N VAL A 19 4.54 -6.02 -2.27
CA VAL A 19 4.18 -7.25 -3.00
C VAL A 19 5.01 -8.40 -2.46
N SER A 20 4.35 -9.53 -2.18
CA SER A 20 4.99 -10.81 -1.86
C SER A 20 4.51 -11.90 -2.81
N SER A 21 5.36 -12.90 -3.06
CA SER A 21 5.11 -14.02 -3.96
C SER A 21 5.18 -15.35 -3.21
N TYR A 22 4.20 -16.21 -3.42
CA TYR A 22 4.29 -17.61 -3.00
C TYR A 22 4.97 -18.42 -4.11
N PRO A 23 5.94 -19.30 -3.80
CA PRO A 23 6.45 -19.63 -2.46
C PRO A 23 7.67 -18.80 -2.00
N GLU A 24 8.17 -17.87 -2.81
CA GLU A 24 9.46 -17.19 -2.61
C GLU A 24 9.55 -16.41 -1.29
N ASP A 25 8.47 -15.75 -0.90
CA ASP A 25 8.38 -14.88 0.29
C ASP A 25 7.73 -15.58 1.50
N GLY A 26 7.34 -16.84 1.34
CA GLY A 26 6.71 -17.62 2.40
C GLY A 26 5.77 -18.68 1.84
N VAL A 27 5.64 -19.77 2.59
CA VAL A 27 4.68 -20.85 2.27
C VAL A 27 3.41 -20.76 3.11
N TYR A 28 3.44 -19.99 4.18
CA TYR A 28 2.28 -19.72 5.03
C TYR A 28 1.73 -18.32 4.77
N LYS A 29 0.41 -18.19 4.88
CA LYS A 29 -0.32 -16.94 4.67
C LYS A 29 0.25 -15.77 5.48
N ASP A 30 0.58 -16.01 6.74
CA ASP A 30 1.04 -14.95 7.64
C ASP A 30 2.43 -14.44 7.26
N ASP A 31 3.30 -15.30 6.71
CA ASP A 31 4.62 -14.90 6.20
C ASP A 31 4.47 -14.00 4.97
N LEU A 32 3.61 -14.39 4.01
CA LEU A 32 3.34 -13.61 2.81
C LEU A 32 2.75 -12.23 3.13
N ILE A 33 1.80 -12.17 4.09
CA ILE A 33 1.20 -10.89 4.53
C ILE A 33 2.27 -10.02 5.18
N LYS A 34 3.07 -10.59 6.08
CA LYS A 34 4.13 -9.85 6.76
C LYS A 34 5.15 -9.28 5.77
N LYS A 35 5.59 -10.10 4.81
CA LYS A 35 6.52 -9.68 3.75
C LYS A 35 5.95 -8.56 2.87
N ALA A 36 4.69 -8.67 2.47
CA ALA A 36 4.03 -7.58 1.73
C ALA A 36 3.91 -6.29 2.57
N ASP A 37 3.65 -6.39 3.87
CA ASP A 37 3.56 -5.22 4.75
C ASP A 37 4.93 -4.55 4.97
N ASP A 38 5.99 -5.34 5.16
CA ASP A 38 7.37 -4.83 5.25
C ASP A 38 7.76 -4.08 3.96
N ALA A 39 7.47 -4.65 2.79
CA ALA A 39 7.72 -4.00 1.49
C ALA A 39 6.85 -2.75 1.27
N LEU A 40 5.63 -2.73 1.81
CA LEU A 40 4.77 -1.54 1.82
C LEU A 40 5.39 -0.44 2.68
N TYR A 41 5.89 -0.80 3.87
CA TYR A 41 6.57 0.13 4.76
C TYR A 41 7.80 0.74 4.09
N HIS A 42 8.59 -0.06 3.36
CA HIS A 42 9.68 0.44 2.52
C HIS A 42 9.18 1.43 1.46
N SER A 43 8.07 1.13 0.77
CA SER A 43 7.48 2.06 -0.20
C SER A 43 7.09 3.40 0.44
N LYS A 44 6.56 3.37 1.67
CA LYS A 44 6.14 4.58 2.41
C LYS A 44 7.32 5.41 2.90
N SER A 45 8.39 4.78 3.34
CA SER A 45 9.61 5.46 3.81
C SER A 45 10.49 5.97 2.66
N ALA A 46 10.49 5.29 1.51
CA ALA A 46 11.29 5.67 0.34
C ALA A 46 10.69 6.79 -0.54
N GLY A 47 9.70 7.54 -0.05
CA GLY A 47 9.09 8.66 -0.79
C GLY A 47 7.69 8.41 -1.36
N LYS A 48 7.04 7.28 -1.00
CA LYS A 48 5.65 6.95 -1.36
C LYS A 48 5.45 6.81 -2.88
N ASN A 49 4.18 6.73 -3.29
CA ASN A 49 3.73 6.60 -4.69
C ASN A 49 4.51 5.56 -5.51
N ARG A 50 4.72 4.37 -4.95
CA ARG A 50 5.52 3.30 -5.56
C ARG A 50 5.09 1.92 -5.09
N VAL A 51 5.64 0.90 -5.77
CA VAL A 51 5.49 -0.51 -5.48
C VAL A 51 6.87 -1.08 -5.15
N THR A 52 6.98 -1.89 -4.10
CA THR A 52 8.22 -2.57 -3.70
C THR A 52 7.94 -4.06 -3.51
N PRO A 53 8.73 -4.97 -4.11
CA PRO A 53 8.69 -6.40 -3.80
C PRO A 53 9.39 -6.73 -2.48
N ALA A 54 9.05 -7.85 -1.85
CA ALA A 54 9.54 -8.26 -0.53
C ALA A 54 10.87 -9.03 -0.53
#